data_AF-A0A3L7X6D9-F1
#
_entry.id   AF-A0A3L7X6D9-F1
#
_cell.length_a   1.000
_cell.length_b   1.000
_cell.length_c   1.000
_cell.angle_alpha   90.00
_cell.angle_beta   90.00
_cell.angle_gamma   90.00
#
_symmetry.space_group_name_H-M   'P 1'
#
loop_
_entity.id
_entity.type
_entity.pdbx_description
1 polymer ?
#
loop_
_entity_poly.entity_id
_entity_poly.type
_entity_poly.pdbx_seq_one_letter_code
_entity_poly.pdbx_strand_id
1 'polypeptide(L)'
;MNQILFEGVRCFHDFRSCPLKPITLLVGENSSGKTTFLALTRIAWDIAKGDLEDDIFNEEPFLLGSYDQIASLRGGKAGRAKSFTIGFQVPLELKQTRKSDLFADQAKVTARFSSKGAESKIDEWRFESGNFS
;
A
#
# COMPACT_ATOMS: atom_id res chain seq x y z
N MET A 1 8.05 5.39 8.12
CA MET A 1 7.19 5.42 6.93
C MET A 1 6.72 6.84 6.71
N ASN A 2 6.94 7.42 5.53
CA ASN A 2 6.54 8.80 5.22
C ASN A 2 5.53 8.91 4.06
N GLN A 3 5.27 7.83 3.33
CA GLN A 3 4.18 7.76 2.34
C GLN A 3 3.56 6.37 2.33
N ILE A 4 2.25 6.31 2.03
CA ILE A 4 1.53 5.08 1.67
C ILE A 4 1.34 5.05 0.16
N LEU A 5 1.55 3.88 -0.45
CA LEU A 5 1.43 3.63 -1.88
C LEU A 5 0.34 2.59 -2.10
N PHE A 6 -0.58 2.83 -3.02
CA PHE A 6 -1.61 1.85 -3.36
C PHE A 6 -2.15 2.03 -4.77
N GLU A 7 -2.63 0.93 -5.35
CA GLU A 7 -3.27 0.90 -6.66
C GLU A 7 -4.29 -0.22 -6.72
N GLY A 8 -5.43 0.03 -7.35
CA GLY A 8 -6.38 -1.01 -7.70
C GLY A 8 -7.18 -1.57 -6.51
N VAL A 9 -7.33 -0.82 -5.41
CA VAL A 9 -8.04 -1.25 -4.20
C VAL A 9 -9.37 -0.52 -4.04
N ARG A 10 -10.49 -1.24 -4.09
CA ARG A 10 -11.87 -0.75 -3.91
C ARG A 10 -12.14 0.49 -4.76
N CYS A 11 -12.32 1.67 -4.13
CA CYS A 11 -12.57 2.95 -4.77
C CYS A 11 -11.30 3.62 -5.32
N PHE A 12 -10.11 3.11 -5.00
CA PHE A 12 -8.83 3.63 -5.46
C PHE A 12 -8.34 2.86 -6.68
N HIS A 13 -8.84 3.26 -7.85
CA HIS A 13 -8.55 2.55 -9.11
C HIS A 13 -7.12 2.73 -9.60
N ASP A 14 -6.61 3.96 -9.53
CA ASP A 14 -5.31 4.32 -10.07
C ASP A 14 -4.24 4.33 -8.98
N PHE A 15 -2.98 4.27 -9.39
CA PHE A 15 -1.86 4.44 -8.49
C PHE A 15 -1.95 5.78 -7.75
N ARG A 16 -1.82 5.73 -6.43
CA ARG A 16 -1.76 6.90 -5.55
C ARG A 16 -0.61 6.74 -4.57
N SER A 17 0.11 7.82 -4.38
CA SER A 17 1.00 8.03 -3.24
C SER A 17 0.35 9.06 -2.31
N CYS A 18 0.29 8.75 -1.02
CA CYS A 18 -0.23 9.66 -0.01
C CYS A 18 0.84 9.95 1.04
N PRO A 19 1.31 11.21 1.15
CA PRO A 19 2.31 11.56 2.14
C PRO A 19 1.72 11.54 3.55
N LEU A 20 2.45 10.94 4.48
CA LEU A 20 2.18 10.96 5.90
C LEU A 20 3.09 12.00 6.58
N LYS A 21 2.44 12.94 7.27
CA LYS A 21 3.09 13.92 8.15
C LYS A 21 2.94 13.49 9.60
N PRO A 22 3.75 14.02 10.54
CA PRO A 22 3.65 13.67 11.97
C PRO A 22 2.22 13.74 12.52
N ILE A 23 1.42 14.68 12.02
CA ILE A 23 -0.03 14.68 12.19
C ILE A 23 -0.67 14.71 10.80
N THR A 24 -1.49 13.70 10.50
CA THR A 24 -2.22 13.60 9.23
C THR A 24 -3.71 13.47 9.54
N LEU A 25 -4.52 14.39 9.01
CA LEU A 25 -5.97 14.38 9.19
C LEU A 25 -6.64 13.78 7.95
N LEU A 26 -7.34 12.66 8.13
CA LEU A 26 -8.11 12.01 7.08
C LEU A 26 -9.58 12.46 7.15
N VAL A 27 -9.98 13.33 6.24
CA VAL A 27 -11.33 13.91 6.18
C VAL A 27 -12.00 13.63 4.82
N GLY A 28 -13.33 13.72 4.77
CA GLY A 28 -14.10 13.53 3.55
C GLY A 28 -15.52 13.03 3.83
N GLU A 29 -16.36 13.03 2.81
CA GLU A 29 -17.76 12.58 2.88
C GLU A 29 -17.89 11.11 3.29
N ASN A 30 -19.05 10.72 3.81
CA ASN A 30 -19.32 9.32 4.11
C ASN A 30 -19.15 8.46 2.87
N SER A 31 -18.60 7.26 3.05
CA SER A 31 -18.32 6.31 1.97
C SER A 31 -17.30 6.77 0.91
N SER A 32 -16.52 7.83 1.18
CA SER A 32 -15.42 8.28 0.29
C SER A 32 -14.14 7.44 0.33
N GLY A 33 -14.15 6.29 1.03
CA GLY A 33 -13.00 5.38 1.11
C GLY A 33 -12.05 5.62 2.30
N LYS A 34 -12.39 6.48 3.27
CA LYS A 34 -11.56 6.74 4.46
C LYS A 34 -11.21 5.47 5.24
N THR A 35 -12.19 4.60 5.52
CA THR A 35 -11.97 3.32 6.21
C THR A 35 -11.05 2.41 5.39
N THR A 36 -11.21 2.38 4.07
CA THR A 36 -10.31 1.64 3.18
C THR A 36 -8.88 2.19 3.28
N PHE A 37 -8.70 3.51 3.29
CA PHE A 37 -7.38 4.12 3.42
C PHE A 37 -6.70 3.78 4.75
N LEU A 38 -7.45 3.77 5.86
CA LEU A 38 -6.91 3.35 7.16
C LEU A 38 -6.50 1.89 7.16
N ALA A 39 -7.30 1.00 6.56
CA ALA A 39 -6.93 -0.40 6.39
C ALA A 39 -5.66 -0.57 5.56
N LEU A 40 -5.52 0.17 4.45
CA LEU A 40 -4.31 0.19 3.62
C LEU A 40 -3.09 0.68 4.39
N THR A 41 -3.26 1.68 5.25
CA THR A 41 -2.18 2.20 6.11
C THR A 41 -1.71 1.14 7.11
N ARG A 42 -2.64 0.38 7.71
CA ARG A 42 -2.34 -0.74 8.60
C ARG A 42 -1.61 -1.87 7.85
N ILE A 43 -2.11 -2.29 6.69
CA ILE A 43 -1.47 -3.32 5.86
C ILE A 43 -0.05 -2.88 5.44
N ALA A 44 0.12 -1.62 5.01
CA ALA A 44 1.44 -1.08 4.66
C ALA A 44 2.42 -1.07 5.85
N TRP A 45 1.92 -0.85 7.06
CA TRP A 45 2.70 -0.93 8.29
C TRP A 45 3.14 -2.36 8.62
N ASP A 46 2.27 -3.34 8.42
CA ASP A 46 2.57 -4.74 8.65
C ASP A 46 3.58 -5.27 7.61
N ILE A 47 3.43 -4.85 6.33
CA ILE A 47 4.45 -5.01 5.28
C ILE A 47 5.79 -4.41 5.75
N ALA A 48 5.80 -3.22 6.34
CA ALA A 48 7.03 -2.56 6.80
C ALA A 48 7.73 -3.28 7.94
N LYS A 49 6.99 -3.99 8.79
CA LYS A 49 7.54 -4.83 9.86
C LYS A 49 7.97 -6.22 9.38
N GLY A 50 7.46 -6.66 8.24
CA GLY A 50 7.61 -8.04 7.78
C GLY A 50 6.62 -9.01 8.45
N ASP A 51 5.59 -8.48 9.12
CA ASP A 51 4.58 -9.24 9.86
C ASP A 51 3.39 -9.53 8.94
N LEU A 52 3.57 -10.43 7.97
CA LEU A 52 2.54 -10.76 6.98
C LEU A 52 1.90 -12.09 7.31
N GLU A 53 0.82 -12.01 8.08
CA GLU A 53 -0.04 -13.17 8.31
C GLU A 53 -0.85 -13.50 7.05
N ASP A 54 -1.26 -14.77 6.93
CA ASP A 54 -2.05 -15.26 5.80
C ASP A 54 -3.39 -14.52 5.65
N ASP A 55 -3.91 -13.92 6.72
CA ASP A 55 -5.20 -13.21 6.78
C ASP A 55 -5.09 -11.70 7.04
N ILE A 56 -3.98 -11.08 6.61
CA ILE A 56 -3.71 -9.63 6.76
C ILE A 56 -4.86 -8.69 6.32
N PHE A 57 -5.78 -9.16 5.48
CA PHE A 57 -6.92 -8.39 5.00
C PHE A 57 -8.18 -8.49 5.87
N ASN A 58 -8.24 -9.42 6.83
CA ASN A 58 -9.41 -9.65 7.68
C ASN A 58 -9.09 -9.70 9.17
N GLU A 59 -8.22 -8.81 9.64
CA GLU A 59 -8.04 -8.63 11.08
C GLU A 59 -8.73 -7.36 11.57
N GLU A 60 -9.19 -7.40 12.83
CA GLU A 60 -9.79 -6.24 13.45
C GLU A 60 -8.82 -5.05 13.47
N PRO A 61 -9.30 -3.81 13.21
CA PRO A 61 -10.71 -3.43 13.06
C PRO A 61 -11.22 -3.46 11.60
N PHE A 62 -10.44 -4.00 10.65
CA PHE A 62 -10.73 -3.91 9.21
C PHE A 62 -10.93 -5.29 8.58
N LEU A 63 -12.19 -5.66 8.39
CA LEU A 63 -12.54 -6.85 7.63
C LEU A 63 -12.77 -6.48 6.17
N LEU A 64 -11.74 -6.63 5.33
CA LEU A 64 -11.81 -6.22 3.93
C LEU A 64 -12.48 -7.24 3.01
N GLY A 65 -12.47 -8.50 3.42
CA GLY A 65 -13.12 -9.64 2.78
C GLY A 65 -12.21 -10.39 1.81
N SER A 66 -12.86 -11.09 0.88
CA SER A 66 -12.22 -11.81 -0.22
C SER A 66 -11.53 -10.86 -1.20
N TYR A 67 -10.68 -11.43 -2.06
CA TYR A 67 -10.02 -10.69 -3.15
C TYR A 67 -11.02 -9.86 -3.97
N ASP A 68 -12.19 -10.41 -4.27
CA ASP A 68 -13.22 -9.76 -5.09
C ASP A 68 -13.85 -8.52 -4.44
N GLN A 69 -13.78 -8.43 -3.12
CA GLN A 69 -14.25 -7.28 -2.33
C GLN A 69 -13.16 -6.23 -2.13
N ILE A 70 -11.89 -6.58 -2.38
CA ILE A 70 -10.73 -5.71 -2.25
C ILE A 70 -10.36 -5.13 -3.61
N ALA A 71 -10.23 -5.97 -4.63
CA ALA A 71 -9.82 -5.54 -5.95
C ALA A 71 -10.87 -4.58 -6.55
N SER A 72 -10.38 -3.44 -7.03
CA SER A 72 -11.22 -2.40 -7.58
C SER A 72 -11.98 -2.89 -8.82
N LEU A 73 -13.26 -2.51 -8.91
CA LEU A 73 -14.09 -2.79 -10.08
C LEU A 73 -14.10 -1.56 -10.99
N ARG A 74 -13.40 -1.62 -12.12
CA ARG A 74 -13.49 -0.58 -13.15
C ARG A 74 -14.71 -0.89 -14.01
N GLY A 75 -15.69 0.02 -14.04
CA GLY A 75 -16.94 -0.18 -14.79
C GLY A 75 -16.71 -0.50 -16.28
N GLY A 76 -17.71 -1.10 -16.93
CA GLY A 76 -17.65 -1.47 -18.34
C GLY A 76 -16.86 -2.75 -18.63
N LYS A 77 -16.19 -2.81 -19.80
CA LYS A 77 -15.47 -4.02 -20.27
C LYS A 77 -14.16 -4.30 -19.54
N ALA A 78 -13.67 -3.36 -18.73
CA ALA A 78 -12.40 -3.50 -18.00
C ALA A 78 -12.51 -4.48 -16.83
N GLY A 79 -13.69 -4.59 -16.21
CA GLY A 79 -13.95 -5.54 -15.13
C GLY A 79 -13.16 -5.25 -13.85
N ARG A 80 -12.99 -6.30 -13.04
CA ARG A 80 -12.24 -6.23 -11.78
C ARG A 80 -10.73 -6.24 -12.04
N ALA A 81 -9.98 -5.50 -11.22
CA ALA A 81 -8.52 -5.51 -11.27
C ALA A 81 -7.99 -6.94 -11.06
N LYS A 82 -7.08 -7.38 -11.94
CA LYS A 82 -6.44 -8.70 -11.88
C LYS A 82 -5.41 -8.82 -10.75
N SER A 83 -4.94 -7.67 -10.27
CA SER A 83 -4.09 -7.53 -9.10
C SER A 83 -4.29 -6.15 -8.49
N PHE A 84 -3.88 -5.98 -7.24
CA PHE A 84 -3.76 -4.67 -6.59
C PHE A 84 -2.42 -4.57 -5.87
N THR A 85 -1.98 -3.34 -5.59
CA THR A 85 -0.68 -3.07 -4.98
C THR A 85 -0.86 -2.26 -3.72
N ILE A 86 -0.10 -2.62 -2.67
CA ILE A 86 -0.02 -1.87 -1.41
C ILE A 86 1.44 -1.77 -1.02
N GLY A 87 1.85 -0.63 -0.51
CA GLY A 87 3.23 -0.42 -0.10
C GLY A 87 3.44 0.88 0.64
N PHE A 88 4.71 1.19 0.84
CA PHE A 88 5.12 2.36 1.56
C PHE A 88 6.45 2.91 1.05
N GLN A 89 6.73 4.14 1.47
CA GLN A 89 8.03 4.79 1.28
C GLN A 89 8.61 5.19 2.64
N VAL A 90 9.93 5.07 2.77
CA VAL A 90 10.70 5.49 3.95
C VAL A 90 11.98 6.21 3.52
N PRO A 91 12.43 7.21 4.30
CA PRO A 91 13.81 7.70 4.15
C PRO A 91 14.78 6.60 4.57
N LEU A 92 15.88 6.45 3.82
CA LEU A 92 17.01 5.62 4.19
C LEU A 92 18.05 6.49 4.91
N GLU A 93 18.29 6.19 6.18
CA GLU A 93 19.44 6.72 6.91
C GLU A 93 20.63 5.80 6.69
N LEU A 94 21.38 6.01 5.61
CA LEU A 94 22.64 5.30 5.40
C LEU A 94 23.67 5.82 6.42
N LYS A 95 24.17 4.94 7.30
CA LYS A 95 25.29 5.25 8.20
C LYS A 95 26.52 5.59 7.34
N GLN A 96 26.86 6.87 7.31
CA GLN A 96 27.93 7.44 6.49
C GLN A 96 29.25 6.69 6.66
N THR A 97 29.88 6.26 5.55
CA THR A 97 31.29 5.85 5.54
C THR A 97 32.18 6.83 4.78
N ARG A 98 31.66 7.67 3.87
CA ARG A 98 32.44 8.71 3.17
C ARG A 98 31.61 9.96 2.86
N LYS A 99 32.24 11.13 3.04
CA LYS A 99 31.73 12.48 2.71
C LYS A 99 31.67 12.68 1.19
N SER A 100 30.67 12.15 0.52
CA SER A 100 30.25 12.63 -0.80
C SER A 100 28.88 12.04 -1.10
N ASP A 101 27.94 12.91 -1.44
CA ASP A 101 26.57 12.64 -1.89
C ASP A 101 25.51 12.47 -0.78
N LEU A 102 25.20 13.62 -0.15
CA LEU A 102 24.01 13.86 0.67
C LEU A 102 22.76 13.92 -0.20
N PHE A 103 22.39 12.83 -0.88
CA PHE A 103 21.02 12.66 -1.31
C PHE A 103 20.32 11.83 -0.26
N ALA A 104 19.19 12.33 0.27
CA ALA A 104 18.34 11.57 1.16
C ALA A 104 17.73 10.43 0.34
N ASP A 105 18.45 9.31 0.29
CA ASP A 105 18.00 8.13 -0.42
C ASP A 105 16.70 7.64 0.23
N GLN A 106 15.77 7.16 -0.58
CA GLN A 106 14.49 6.67 -0.09
C GLN A 106 14.33 5.23 -0.53
N ALA A 107 13.71 4.42 0.31
CA ALA A 107 13.28 3.08 -0.08
C ALA A 107 11.78 3.09 -0.32
N LYS A 108 11.39 2.52 -1.45
CA LYS A 108 10.02 2.21 -1.83
C LYS A 108 9.86 0.70 -1.81
N VAL A 109 8.89 0.23 -1.04
CA VAL A 109 8.57 -1.18 -0.90
C VAL A 109 7.11 -1.37 -1.26
N THR A 110 6.82 -2.26 -2.20
CA THR A 110 5.46 -2.60 -2.59
C THR A 110 5.26 -4.10 -2.68
N ALA A 111 4.14 -4.58 -2.15
CA ALA A 111 3.62 -5.92 -2.37
C ALA A 111 2.46 -5.85 -3.36
N ARG A 112 2.51 -6.71 -4.37
CA ARG A 112 1.42 -6.94 -5.30
C ARG A 112 0.66 -8.19 -4.89
N PHE A 113 -0.66 -8.10 -4.98
CA PHE A 113 -1.58 -9.16 -4.58
C PHE A 113 -2.44 -9.56 -5.77
N SER A 114 -2.62 -10.86 -5.97
CA SER A 114 -3.54 -11.43 -6.96
C SER A 114 -4.44 -12.50 -6.35
N SER A 115 -5.46 -12.88 -7.12
CA SER A 115 -6.45 -13.86 -6.70
C SER A 115 -5.89 -15.28 -6.80
N LYS A 116 -5.95 -16.04 -5.70
CA LYS A 116 -5.71 -17.48 -5.68
C LYS A 116 -6.84 -18.16 -4.91
N GLY A 117 -7.85 -18.64 -5.63
CA GLY A 117 -8.99 -19.35 -5.02
C GLY A 117 -9.82 -18.47 -4.07
N ALA A 118 -10.15 -17.25 -4.50
CA ALA A 118 -10.87 -16.20 -3.76
C ALA A 118 -10.07 -15.50 -2.63
N GLU A 119 -8.92 -16.03 -2.23
CA GLU A 119 -7.99 -15.37 -1.32
C GLU A 119 -7.07 -14.39 -2.06
N SER A 120 -6.67 -13.34 -1.34
CA SER A 120 -5.61 -12.43 -1.78
C SER A 120 -4.26 -13.00 -1.35
N LYS A 121 -3.39 -13.31 -2.31
CA LYS A 121 -2.02 -13.76 -2.03
C LYS A 121 -1.02 -12.82 -2.66
N ILE A 122 0.13 -12.67 -2.01
CA ILE A 122 1.25 -11.91 -2.56
C ILE A 122 1.83 -12.70 -3.73
N ASP A 123 1.94 -12.05 -4.88
CA ASP A 123 2.57 -12.64 -6.07
C ASP A 123 3.92 -12.00 -6.41
N GLU A 124 4.15 -10.75 -6.01
CA GLU A 124 5.35 -10.01 -6.35
C GLU A 124 5.72 -9.01 -5.24
N TRP A 125 7.01 -8.98 -4.92
CA TRP A 125 7.64 -7.93 -4.11
C TRP A 125 8.50 -7.03 -4.98
N ARG A 126 8.42 -5.72 -4.76
CA ARG A 126 9.37 -4.75 -5.33
C ARG A 126 10.00 -3.90 -4.26
N PHE A 127 11.31 -3.79 -4.35
CA PHE A 127 12.16 -2.96 -3.51
C PHE A 127 12.95 -2.05 -4.43
N GLU A 128 12.75 -0.75 -4.30
CA GLU A 128 13.42 0.27 -5.10
C GLU A 128 14.08 1.25 -4.14
N SER A 129 15.36 1.56 -4.36
CA SER A 129 16.06 2.64 -3.66
C SER A 129 16.41 3.75 -4.64
N GLY A 130 16.19 4.99 -4.25
CA GLY A 130 16.58 6.14 -5.05
C GLY A 130 15.94 7.44 -4.55
N ASN A 131 16.20 8.51 -5.29
CA ASN A 131 15.51 9.78 -5.11
C ASN A 131 14.14 9.71 -5.81
N PHE A 132 13.10 9.40 -5.04
CA PHE A 132 11.72 9.48 -5.53
C PHE A 132 11.18 10.90 -5.32
N SER A 133 10.91 11.60 -6.43
CA SER A 133 10.39 12.98 -6.48
C SER A 133 8.89 13.05 -6.23
#